data_AF-A0A853AYK8-F1
#
_entry.id   AF-A0A853AYK8-F1
#
_cell.length_a   1.000
_cell.length_b   1.000
_cell.length_c   1.000
_cell.angle_alpha   90.00
_cell.angle_beta   90.00
_cell.angle_gamma   90.00
#
_symmetry.space_group_name_H-M   'P 1'
#
loop_
_entity.id
_entity.type
_entity.pdbx_description
1 polymer ?
#
loop_
_entity_poly.entity_id
_entity_poly.type
_entity_poly.pdbx_seq_one_letter_code
_entity_poly.pdbx_strand_id
1 'polypeptide(L)' 'MDSGAFFHPDGERGPARARREARAKAICQSCPVLRLCRAHALAVHEPYGIWGGLSEAERETIIRTGKPQLTLSGG' A
#
# COMPACT_ATOMS: atom_id res chain seq x y z
N MET A 1 -11.08 12.70 8.12
CA MET A 1 -10.33 11.99 7.06
C MET A 1 -11.28 10.92 6.53
N ASP A 2 -11.70 11.01 5.27
CA ASP A 2 -12.79 10.18 4.73
C ASP A 2 -12.32 8.76 4.40
N SER A 3 -13.03 7.75 4.91
CA SER A 3 -12.75 6.32 4.73
C SER A 3 -12.79 5.90 3.25
N GLY A 4 -13.48 6.66 2.40
CA GLY A 4 -13.56 6.43 0.94
C GLY A 4 -12.23 6.51 0.19
N ALA A 5 -11.14 6.99 0.80
CA ALA A 5 -9.81 6.96 0.19
C ALA A 5 -9.15 5.57 0.18
N PHE A 6 -9.55 4.67 1.08
CA PHE A 6 -8.88 3.39 1.32
C PHE A 6 -9.58 2.20 0.67
N PHE A 7 -10.89 2.31 0.39
CA PHE A 7 -11.70 1.27 -0.26
C PHE A 7 -11.94 1.60 -1.74
N HIS A 8 -11.89 0.58 -2.60
CA HIS A 8 -12.13 0.70 -4.04
C HIS A 8 -13.63 0.58 -4.36
N PRO A 9 -14.19 1.29 -5.36
CA PRO A 9 -15.49 0.95 -5.93
C PRO A 9 -15.41 -0.36 -6.73
N ASP A 10 -16.52 -1.10 -6.82
CA ASP A 10 -16.59 -2.34 -7.59
C ASP A 10 -16.14 -2.12 -9.04
N GLY A 11 -15.25 -3.00 -9.53
CA GLY A 11 -14.79 -3.00 -10.92
C GLY A 11 -13.64 -2.05 -11.28
N GLU A 12 -13.03 -1.35 -10.31
CA GLU A 12 -11.88 -0.49 -10.60
C GLU A 12 -10.67 -1.30 -11.11
N ARG A 13 -10.17 -0.95 -12.29
CA ARG A 13 -9.00 -1.60 -12.92
C ARG A 13 -8.09 -0.59 -13.61
N GLY A 14 -6.89 -1.05 -13.95
CA GLY A 14 -5.96 -0.32 -14.80
C GLY A 14 -5.58 1.06 -14.24
N PRO A 15 -5.59 2.13 -15.06
CA PRO A 15 -5.10 3.45 -14.65
C PRO A 15 -5.83 4.08 -13.45
N ALA A 16 -7.11 3.75 -13.24
CA ALA A 16 -7.88 4.28 -12.12
C ALA A 16 -7.34 3.74 -10.78
N ARG A 17 -7.18 2.42 -10.68
CA ARG A 17 -6.54 1.75 -9.54
C ARG A 17 -5.16 2.33 -9.25
N ALA A 18 -4.32 2.49 -10.28
CA ALA A 18 -2.97 3.03 -10.12
C ALA A 18 -2.98 4.46 -9.54
N ARG A 19 -3.87 5.33 -10.01
CA ARG A 19 -4.02 6.70 -9.47
C ARG A 19 -4.48 6.70 -8.00
N ARG A 20 -5.44 5.84 -7.65
CA ARG A 20 -5.92 5.74 -6.27
C ARG A 20 -4.82 5.23 -5.34
N GLU A 21 -4.10 4.18 -5.73
CA GLU A 21 -2.96 3.66 -4.98
C GLU A 21 -1.87 4.72 -4.80
N ALA A 22 -1.51 5.46 -5.86
CA ALA A 22 -0.53 6.55 -5.78
C ALA A 22 -0.96 7.65 -4.79
N ARG A 23 -2.24 8.06 -4.83
CA ARG A 23 -2.79 9.06 -3.90
C ARG A 23 -2.75 8.58 -2.45
N ALA A 24 -3.13 7.34 -2.19
CA ALA A 24 -3.09 6.76 -0.85
C ALA A 24 -1.65 6.59 -0.34
N LYS A 25 -0.71 6.17 -1.19
CA LYS A 25 0.72 6.08 -0.85
C LYS A 25 1.31 7.46 -0.52
N ALA A 26 0.92 8.51 -1.25
CA ALA A 26 1.36 9.88 -0.95
C ALA A 26 0.93 10.33 0.45
N ILE A 27 -0.27 9.97 0.90
CA ILE A 27 -0.74 10.22 2.28
C ILE A 27 0.13 9.46 3.29
N CYS A 28 0.51 8.22 3.00
CA CYS A 28 1.37 7.47 3.91
C CYS A 28 2.74 8.13 4.13
N GLN A 29 3.29 8.83 3.13
CA GLN A 29 4.65 9.42 3.23
C GLN A 29 4.78 10.47 4.33
N SER A 30 3.70 11.14 4.73
CA SER A 30 3.70 12.07 5.86
C SER A 30 3.30 11.44 7.19
N CYS A 31 3.02 10.13 7.21
CA CYS A 31 2.55 9.44 8.42
C CYS A 31 3.70 9.12 9.38
N PRO A 32 3.66 9.60 10.63
CA PRO A 32 4.76 9.40 11.60
C PRO A 32 4.95 7.94 12.01
N VAL A 33 3.94 7.09 11.80
CA VAL A 33 3.97 5.65 12.14
C VAL A 33 4.07 4.77 10.90
N LEU A 34 4.49 5.30 9.74
CA LEU A 34 4.57 4.56 8.48
C LEU A 34 5.28 3.21 8.63
N ARG A 35 6.43 3.19 9.33
CA ARG A 35 7.22 1.96 9.51
C ARG A 35 6.50 0.94 10.38
N LEU A 36 5.85 1.37 11.47
CA LEU A 36 5.10 0.50 12.36
C LEU A 36 3.86 -0.08 11.67
N CYS A 37 3.12 0.76 10.96
CA CYS A 37 1.97 0.36 10.15
C CYS A 37 2.36 -0.67 9.08
N ARG A 38 3.48 -0.44 8.38
CA ARG A 38 4.02 -1.39 7.38
C ARG A 38 4.38 -2.73 8.01
N ALA A 39 5.10 -2.70 9.13
CA ALA A 39 5.53 -3.91 9.83
C ALA A 39 4.32 -4.74 10.30
N HIS A 40 3.31 -4.09 10.86
CA HIS A 40 2.07 -4.73 11.27
C HIS A 40 1.37 -5.39 10.08
N ALA A 41 1.13 -4.64 8.99
CA ALA A 41 0.44 -5.16 7.82
C ALA A 41 1.14 -6.35 7.16
N LEU A 42 2.48 -6.36 7.16
CA LEU A 42 3.26 -7.51 6.70
C LEU A 42 3.15 -8.69 7.67
N ALA A 43 3.19 -8.47 8.98
CA ALA A 43 3.13 -9.53 9.98
C ALA A 43 1.77 -10.27 10.00
N VAL A 44 0.67 -9.54 9.82
CA VAL A 44 -0.68 -10.12 9.83
C VAL A 44 -1.19 -10.52 8.45
N HIS A 45 -0.38 -10.36 7.40
CA HIS A 45 -0.78 -10.59 6.01
C HIS A 45 -2.08 -9.85 5.67
N GLU A 46 -2.13 -8.55 5.97
CA GLU A 46 -3.33 -7.73 5.78
C GLU A 46 -3.79 -7.79 4.30
N PRO A 47 -5.00 -8.31 4.02
CA PRO A 47 -5.40 -8.71 2.66
C PRO A 47 -5.71 -7.54 1.74
N TYR A 48 -6.06 -6.35 2.25
CA TYR A 48 -6.59 -5.28 1.39
C TYR A 48 -5.94 -3.91 1.62
N GLY A 49 -6.12 -3.02 0.64
CA GLY A 49 -5.81 -1.59 0.77
C GLY A 49 -4.32 -1.22 0.82
N ILE A 50 -4.06 0.07 1.06
CA ILE A 50 -2.71 0.62 1.23
C ILE A 50 -2.37 0.68 2.72
N TRP A 51 -1.27 0.05 3.10
CA TRP A 51 -0.77 0.04 4.48
C TRP A 51 0.72 0.37 4.52
N GLY A 52 1.09 1.35 5.35
CA GLY A 52 2.49 1.76 5.49
C GLY A 52 3.17 2.13 4.17
N GLY A 53 2.41 2.69 3.22
CA GLY A 53 2.89 3.04 1.87
C GLY A 53 3.04 1.87 0.90
N LEU A 54 2.46 0.71 1.19
CA LEU A 54 2.47 -0.46 0.30
C LEU A 54 1.06 -0.86 -0.13
N SER A 55 0.89 -1.22 -1.40
CA SER A 55 -0.30 -1.90 -1.89
C SER A 55 -0.31 -3.38 -1.49
N GLU A 56 -1.48 -4.01 -1.64
CA GLU A 56 -1.67 -5.46 -1.50
C GLU A 56 -0.61 -6.24 -2.29
N ALA A 57 -0.50 -5.97 -3.60
CA ALA A 57 0.44 -6.67 -4.49
C ALA A 57 1.92 -6.48 -4.09
N GLU A 58 2.28 -5.29 -3.57
CA GLU A 58 3.63 -5.04 -3.05
C GLU A 58 3.89 -5.83 -1.77
N ARG A 59 2.91 -5.90 -0.85
CA ARG A 59 3.03 -6.71 0.37
C ARG A 59 3.14 -8.19 0.05
N GLU A 60 2.32 -8.72 -0.86
CA GLU A 60 2.41 -10.11 -1.32
C GLU A 60 3.80 -10.43 -1.89
N THR A 61 4.36 -9.51 -2.67
CA THR A 61 5.71 -9.67 -3.23
C THR A 61 6.76 -9.75 -2.13
N ILE A 62 6.69 -8.91 -1.10
CA ILE A 62 7.61 -8.93 0.05
C ILE A 62 7.47 -10.23 0.84
N ILE A 63 6.23 -10.62 1.16
CA ILE A 63 5.92 -11.85 1.91
C ILE A 63 6.47 -13.08 1.17
N ARG A 64 6.24 -13.17 -0.14
CA ARG A 64 6.68 -14.30 -0.95
C ARG A 64 8.19 -14.37 -1.13
N THR A 65 8.86 -13.22 -1.23
CA THR A 65 10.31 -13.15 -1.54
C THR A 65 11.20 -13.06 -0.30
N GLY A 66 10.62 -12.81 0.88
CA GLY A 66 11.36 -12.59 2.12
C GLY A 66 12.27 -11.36 2.12
N LYS A 67 12.18 -10.50 1.09
CA LYS A 67 13.00 -9.30 0.93
C LYS A 67 12.17 -8.04 1.18
N PRO A 68 12.49 -7.23 2.21
CA PRO A 68 11.95 -5.88 2.31
C PRO A 68 12.46 -5.09 1.10
N GLN A 69 11.54 -4.52 0.34
CA GLN A 69 11.84 -3.85 -0.92
C GLN A 69 12.72 -2.61 -0.70
N LEU A 70 14.02 -2.77 -0.96
CA LEU A 70 14.88 -1.69 -1.43
C LEU A 70 14.47 -1.41 -2.89
N THR A 71 14.17 -0.15 -3.18
CA THR A 71 14.04 0.45 -4.52
C THR A 71 12.87 0.00 -5.42
N LEU A 72 11.75 0.72 -5.34
CA LEU A 72 10.97 1.14 -6.53
C LEU A 72 10.55 2.60 -6.33
N SER A 73 11.53 3.49 -6.30
CA SER A 73 11.36 4.90 -6.62
C SER A 73 11.98 5.07 -8.00
N GLY A 74 11.20 4.82 -9.05
CA GLY A 74 11.59 5.09 -10.42
C GLY A 74 10.95 6.39 -10.89
N GLY A 75 11.75 7.25 -11.54
CA GLY A 75 11.32 8.34 -12.43
C GLY A 75 11.10 9.69 -11.76
#